data_AF-A0A5M6D0K0-F1
#
_entry.id   AF-A0A5M6D0K0-F1
#
_cell.length_a   1.000
_cell.length_b   1.000
_cell.length_c   1.000
_cell.angle_alpha   90.00
_cell.angle_beta   90.00
_cell.angle_gamma   90.00
#
_symmetry.space_group_name_H-M   'P 1'
#
loop_
_entity.id
_entity.type
_entity.pdbx_description
1 polymer ?
#
loop_
_entity_poly.entity_id
_entity_poly.type
_entity_poly.pdbx_seq_one_letter_code
_entity_poly.pdbx_strand_id
1 'polypeptide(L)'
;MTRIRLEIDKVTIHRPKERWKLYFVIIAEHPTDRNKMILTTLPQEPFRLSARHNNSFSFDTDQIGSEGLFVLSREIPEEGELNVHIYLRHTRKSTRNLGEILQEVESGIGGDAFGIIEGIVGTATVPWLVIAKKAVPLVGKILSKIPDRDFGFLSAFERFGNEFEEQGEIDREKSFTGDASLVYSWSIDE
;
A
#
# COMPACT_ATOMS: atom_id res chain seq x y z
N MET A 1 4.41 -22.40 8.05
CA MET A 1 3.03 -22.20 7.53
C MET A 1 3.23 -21.17 6.45
N THR A 2 2.98 -21.51 5.20
CA THR A 2 3.43 -20.70 4.07
C THR A 2 2.83 -19.29 4.13
N ARG A 3 3.70 -18.28 4.24
CA ARG A 3 3.31 -16.87 4.29
C ARG A 3 3.64 -16.22 2.97
N ILE A 4 2.86 -15.20 2.64
CA ILE A 4 3.15 -14.28 1.56
C ILE A 4 3.54 -12.94 2.14
N ARG A 5 4.44 -12.27 1.44
CA ARG A 5 4.89 -10.92 1.75
C ARG A 5 4.79 -10.06 0.49
N LEU A 6 4.34 -8.82 0.69
CA LEU A 6 4.30 -7.78 -0.34
C LEU A 6 5.21 -6.64 0.06
N GLU A 7 6.08 -6.24 -0.85
CA GLU A 7 6.96 -5.09 -0.70
C GLU A 7 6.86 -4.17 -1.92
N ILE A 8 7.11 -2.88 -1.71
CA ILE A 8 7.21 -1.88 -2.79
C ILE A 8 8.67 -1.55 -2.98
N ASP A 9 9.23 -1.84 -4.14
CA ASP A 9 10.67 -1.71 -4.36
C ASP A 9 11.01 -0.36 -4.97
N LYS A 10 10.12 0.14 -5.84
CA LYS A 10 10.37 1.39 -6.57
C LYS A 10 9.09 2.10 -6.98
N VAL A 11 9.12 3.42 -6.93
CA VAL A 11 8.08 4.28 -7.52
C VAL A 11 8.70 5.26 -8.52
N THR A 12 8.05 5.44 -9.66
CA THR A 12 8.45 6.40 -10.70
C THR A 12 7.31 7.37 -10.99
N ILE A 13 7.62 8.67 -11.06
CA ILE A 13 6.67 9.74 -11.37
C ILE A 13 6.93 10.26 -12.79
N HIS A 14 5.96 10.12 -13.68
CA HIS A 14 6.13 10.52 -15.10
C HIS A 14 5.90 12.02 -15.34
N ARG A 15 5.40 12.74 -14.33
CA ARG A 15 5.09 14.16 -14.45
C ARG A 15 6.34 15.03 -14.30
N PRO A 16 6.54 16.07 -15.16
CA PRO A 16 7.72 16.93 -15.12
C PRO A 16 7.66 17.90 -13.93
N LYS A 17 8.15 17.42 -12.78
CA LYS A 17 8.42 18.17 -11.55
C LYS A 17 9.33 17.30 -10.71
N GLU A 18 10.30 17.90 -10.02
CA GLU A 18 11.39 17.17 -9.34
C GLU A 18 11.22 17.06 -7.81
N ARG A 19 10.15 17.63 -7.26
CA ARG A 19 9.93 17.69 -5.81
C ARG A 19 8.56 17.14 -5.43
N TRP A 20 8.56 16.00 -4.76
CA TRP A 20 7.35 15.33 -4.29
C TRP A 20 7.47 14.97 -2.82
N LYS A 21 6.33 14.93 -2.15
CA LYS A 21 6.13 14.37 -0.82
C LYS A 21 5.02 13.34 -0.94
N LEU A 22 5.40 12.08 -1.00
CA LEU A 22 4.53 10.99 -1.42
C LEU A 22 4.19 10.11 -0.23
N TYR A 23 3.02 9.50 -0.29
CA TYR A 23 2.61 8.43 0.60
C TYR A 23 1.62 7.53 -0.14
N PHE A 24 1.51 6.30 0.32
CA PHE A 24 0.58 5.30 -0.16
C PHE A 24 -0.61 5.18 0.78
N VAL A 25 -1.78 4.87 0.22
CA VAL A 25 -2.90 4.30 0.97
C VAL A 25 -3.07 2.87 0.50
N ILE A 26 -3.01 1.92 1.43
CA ILE A 26 -3.06 0.49 1.16
C ILE A 26 -4.40 -0.04 1.64
N ILE A 27 -5.08 -0.82 0.81
CA ILE A 27 -6.28 -1.58 1.20
C ILE A 27 -6.04 -3.04 0.89
N ALA A 28 -6.25 -3.91 1.86
CA ALA A 28 -6.12 -5.35 1.72
C ALA A 28 -7.28 -6.06 2.41
N GLU A 29 -7.48 -7.34 2.09
CA GLU A 29 -8.45 -8.16 2.81
C GLU A 29 -8.01 -8.39 4.27
N HIS A 30 -8.97 -8.43 5.19
CA HIS A 30 -8.66 -8.79 6.57
C HIS A 30 -8.18 -10.26 6.65
N PRO A 31 -7.15 -10.59 7.45
CA PRO A 31 -6.57 -11.93 7.49
C PRO A 31 -7.55 -13.02 7.91
N THR A 32 -8.45 -12.72 8.82
CA THR A 32 -9.35 -13.71 9.45
C THR A 32 -10.84 -13.44 9.26
N ASP A 33 -11.24 -12.32 8.62
CA ASP A 33 -12.65 -11.92 8.49
C ASP A 33 -12.96 -11.54 7.04
N ARG A 34 -13.58 -12.45 6.30
CA ARG A 34 -13.85 -12.31 4.86
C ARG A 34 -14.79 -11.17 4.51
N ASN A 35 -15.54 -10.63 5.49
CA ASN A 35 -16.46 -9.53 5.29
C ASN A 35 -15.81 -8.16 5.54
N LYS A 36 -14.54 -8.14 5.93
CA LYS A 36 -13.80 -6.93 6.30
C LYS A 36 -12.57 -6.74 5.42
N MET A 37 -12.18 -5.48 5.34
CA MET A 37 -10.96 -5.01 4.70
C MET A 37 -10.18 -4.22 5.75
N ILE A 38 -8.88 -4.12 5.53
CA ILE A 38 -7.98 -3.31 6.34
C ILE A 38 -7.37 -2.23 5.46
N LEU A 39 -7.21 -1.03 6.03
CA LEU A 39 -6.66 0.12 5.34
C LEU A 39 -5.55 0.75 6.18
N THR A 40 -4.42 1.06 5.55
CA THR A 40 -3.35 1.81 6.20
C THR A 40 -2.73 2.84 5.26
N THR A 41 -1.77 3.60 5.78
CA THR A 41 -0.95 4.55 5.04
C THR A 41 0.53 4.26 5.25
N LEU A 42 1.32 4.25 4.17
CA LEU A 42 2.74 3.93 4.22
C LEU A 42 3.58 4.90 3.37
N PRO A 43 4.86 5.14 3.72
CA PRO A 43 5.44 4.91 5.05
C PRO A 43 4.79 5.86 6.09
N GLN A 44 5.07 5.72 7.39
CA GLN A 44 4.42 6.52 8.46
C GLN A 44 4.57 8.04 8.28
N GLU A 45 5.64 8.49 7.64
CA GLU A 45 5.82 9.86 7.19
C GLU A 45 5.95 9.91 5.66
N PRO A 46 5.43 10.96 4.98
CA PRO A 46 5.60 11.09 3.54
C PRO A 46 7.07 11.13 3.11
N PHE A 47 7.46 10.20 2.24
CA PHE A 47 8.80 10.16 1.67
C PHE A 47 8.98 11.25 0.60
N ARG A 48 10.23 11.69 0.41
CA ARG A 48 10.54 12.86 -0.42
C ARG A 48 11.31 12.46 -1.67
N LEU A 49 10.74 12.77 -2.83
CA LEU A 49 11.50 12.85 -4.06
C LEU A 49 12.01 14.28 -4.20
N SER A 50 13.31 14.40 -4.42
CA SER A 50 14.02 15.62 -4.79
C SER A 50 14.69 15.45 -6.15
N ALA A 51 15.23 16.52 -6.72
CA ALA A 51 15.85 16.54 -8.05
C ALA A 51 16.86 15.40 -8.29
N ARG A 52 17.65 15.04 -7.27
CA ARG A 52 18.64 13.95 -7.34
C ARG A 52 18.04 12.58 -7.67
N HIS A 53 16.76 12.39 -7.40
CA HIS A 53 16.06 11.12 -7.61
C HIS A 53 15.57 10.99 -9.07
N ASN A 54 15.63 12.06 -9.88
CA ASN A 54 15.14 12.04 -11.27
C ASN A 54 13.73 11.43 -11.38
N ASN A 55 12.84 11.82 -10.46
CA ASN A 55 11.48 11.29 -10.33
C ASN A 55 11.32 9.78 -10.09
N SER A 56 12.37 9.10 -9.66
CA SER A 56 12.37 7.69 -9.32
C SER A 56 12.91 7.49 -7.91
N PHE A 57 12.17 6.79 -7.06
CA PHE A 57 12.61 6.47 -5.70
C PHE A 57 12.61 4.96 -5.52
N SER A 58 13.78 4.40 -5.26
CA SER A 58 13.93 2.99 -4.86
C SER A 58 13.92 2.90 -3.34
N PHE A 59 13.08 2.02 -2.81
CA PHE A 59 13.04 1.62 -1.41
C PHE A 59 14.00 0.47 -1.16
N ASP A 60 14.15 -0.42 -2.15
CA ASP A 60 15.27 -1.34 -2.19
C ASP A 60 16.57 -0.54 -2.43
N THR A 61 17.57 -0.80 -1.59
CA THR A 61 18.87 -0.12 -1.65
C THR A 61 20.02 -1.06 -2.02
N ASP A 62 19.73 -2.29 -2.48
CA ASP A 62 20.73 -3.33 -2.75
C ASP A 62 21.66 -3.62 -1.54
N GLN A 63 21.26 -3.18 -0.33
CA GLN A 63 21.98 -3.39 0.91
C GLN A 63 21.49 -4.66 1.57
N ILE A 64 22.41 -5.42 2.18
CA ILE A 64 22.09 -6.63 2.94
C ILE A 64 21.07 -6.27 4.04
N GLY A 65 19.84 -6.78 3.91
CA GLY A 65 18.73 -6.53 4.83
C GLY A 65 17.81 -5.34 4.48
N SER A 66 18.00 -4.71 3.31
CA SER A 66 17.08 -3.70 2.77
C SER A 66 16.09 -4.37 1.83
N GLU A 67 15.01 -4.92 2.38
CA GLU A 67 13.92 -5.55 1.62
C GLU A 67 12.80 -4.50 1.39
N GLY A 68 12.79 -3.90 0.20
CA GLY A 68 11.78 -2.93 -0.28
C GLY A 68 11.17 -1.97 0.76
N LEU A 69 9.94 -1.54 0.52
CA LEU A 69 9.06 -0.97 1.54
C LEU A 69 8.02 -2.03 1.90
N PHE A 70 8.15 -2.60 3.09
CA PHE A 70 7.21 -3.59 3.61
C PHE A 70 5.77 -3.08 3.62
N VAL A 71 4.87 -3.83 2.96
CA VAL A 71 3.43 -3.52 2.93
C VAL A 71 2.65 -4.42 3.88
N LEU A 72 2.80 -5.74 3.73
CA LEU A 72 2.13 -6.74 4.58
C LEU A 72 2.85 -8.09 4.52
N SER A 73 2.65 -8.89 5.58
CA SER A 73 2.94 -10.33 5.59
C SER A 73 1.80 -11.07 6.27
N ARG A 74 1.31 -12.13 5.64
CA ARG A 74 0.21 -12.96 6.15
C ARG A 74 0.26 -14.37 5.59
N GLU A 75 -0.52 -15.28 6.15
CA GLU A 75 -0.76 -16.60 5.54
C GLU A 75 -1.45 -16.46 4.19
N ILE A 76 -1.10 -17.36 3.26
CA ILE A 76 -1.75 -17.48 1.96
C ILE A 76 -3.26 -17.72 2.18
N PRO A 77 -4.15 -16.93 1.55
CA PRO A 77 -5.59 -17.18 1.63
C PRO A 77 -5.97 -18.56 1.07
N GLU A 78 -7.05 -19.16 1.56
CA GLU A 78 -7.54 -20.47 1.08
C GLU A 78 -7.78 -20.52 -0.45
N GLU A 79 -8.14 -19.39 -1.05
CA GLU A 79 -8.39 -19.27 -2.49
C GLU A 79 -7.08 -19.20 -3.32
N GLY A 80 -5.92 -19.06 -2.66
CA GLY A 80 -4.62 -18.96 -3.32
C GLY A 80 -4.41 -17.64 -4.07
N GLU A 81 -5.22 -16.62 -3.81
CA GLU A 81 -5.12 -15.30 -4.45
C GLU A 81 -5.30 -14.17 -3.45
N LEU A 82 -4.69 -13.02 -3.73
CA LEU A 82 -4.82 -11.81 -2.92
C LEU A 82 -4.81 -10.58 -3.83
N ASN A 83 -5.64 -9.61 -3.48
CA ASN A 83 -5.60 -8.28 -4.11
C ASN A 83 -5.30 -7.22 -3.07
N VAL A 84 -4.27 -6.42 -3.34
CA VAL A 84 -3.96 -5.22 -2.57
C VAL A 84 -4.18 -3.99 -3.43
N HIS A 85 -5.00 -3.06 -2.95
CA HIS A 85 -5.24 -1.78 -3.60
C HIS A 85 -4.25 -0.77 -3.07
N ILE A 86 -3.52 -0.13 -3.98
CA ILE A 86 -2.49 0.86 -3.64
C ILE A 86 -2.90 2.18 -4.29
N TYR A 87 -3.12 3.21 -3.49
CA TYR A 87 -3.30 4.58 -3.95
C TYR A 87 -2.01 5.35 -3.71
N LEU A 88 -1.58 6.16 -4.68
CA LEU A 88 -0.43 7.05 -4.51
C LEU A 88 -0.91 8.49 -4.39
N ARG A 89 -0.46 9.19 -3.36
CA ARG A 89 -0.86 10.56 -3.05
C ARG A 89 0.33 11.46 -2.82
N HIS A 90 0.19 12.72 -3.19
CA HIS A 90 1.16 13.77 -2.89
C HIS A 90 0.59 14.84 -1.99
N THR A 91 1.16 14.96 -0.79
CA THR A 91 0.77 16.03 0.13
C THR A 91 1.55 17.32 -0.08
N ARG A 92 0.85 18.46 0.10
CA ARG A 92 1.46 19.79 0.14
C ARG A 92 1.77 20.25 1.56
N LYS A 93 1.20 19.60 2.58
CA LYS A 93 1.43 19.96 3.98
C LYS A 93 2.90 19.70 4.36
N SER A 94 3.44 20.53 5.25
CA SER A 94 4.78 20.35 5.81
C SER A 94 4.86 19.12 6.71
N THR A 95 3.81 18.91 7.51
CA THR A 95 3.66 17.90 8.56
C THR A 95 2.32 17.18 8.39
N ARG A 96 2.16 16.40 7.32
CA ARG A 96 0.97 15.54 7.18
C ARG A 96 1.09 14.41 8.19
N ASN A 97 0.18 14.37 9.16
CA ASN A 97 0.02 13.21 10.02
C ASN A 97 -0.84 12.19 9.26
N LEU A 98 -0.26 11.04 8.90
CA LEU A 98 -1.00 10.05 8.12
C LEU A 98 -2.09 9.33 8.95
N GLY A 99 -1.99 9.36 10.28
CA GLY A 99 -3.08 8.98 11.17
C GLY A 99 -4.34 9.83 10.98
N GLU A 100 -4.20 11.11 10.61
CA GLU A 100 -5.36 11.96 10.25
C GLU A 100 -6.07 11.44 9.01
N ILE A 101 -5.36 10.79 8.07
CA ILE A 101 -6.00 10.19 6.88
C ILE A 101 -6.86 9.00 7.30
N LEU A 102 -6.36 8.15 8.20
CA LEU A 102 -7.15 7.04 8.72
C LEU A 102 -8.41 7.55 9.42
N GLN A 103 -8.30 8.62 10.21
CA GLN A 103 -9.45 9.26 10.88
C GLN A 103 -10.42 9.92 9.89
N GLU A 104 -9.91 10.62 8.86
CA GLU A 104 -10.74 11.21 7.79
C GLU A 104 -11.51 10.11 7.02
N VAL A 105 -10.87 8.97 6.76
CA VAL A 105 -11.51 7.82 6.11
C VAL A 105 -12.52 7.15 7.03
N GLU A 106 -12.16 6.90 8.30
CA GLU A 106 -13.05 6.34 9.32
C GLU A 106 -14.33 7.17 9.46
N SER A 107 -14.18 8.49 9.63
CA SER A 107 -15.31 9.42 9.72
C SER A 107 -16.14 9.47 8.43
N GLY A 108 -15.48 9.43 7.28
CA GLY A 108 -16.15 9.43 5.97
C GLY A 108 -16.93 8.15 5.67
N ILE A 109 -16.49 7.01 6.19
CA ILE A 109 -17.17 5.71 6.08
C ILE A 109 -18.31 5.61 7.10
N GLY A 110 -18.11 6.13 8.32
CA GLY A 110 -19.14 6.12 9.37
C GLY A 110 -19.39 4.71 9.92
N GLY A 111 -20.66 4.28 9.94
CA GLY A 111 -21.09 3.02 10.61
C GLY A 111 -20.52 1.73 10.02
N ASP A 112 -19.81 1.81 8.90
CA ASP A 112 -19.12 0.67 8.28
C ASP A 112 -17.61 0.61 8.60
N ALA A 113 -17.12 1.48 9.51
CA ALA A 113 -15.79 1.42 10.08
C ALA A 113 -15.84 0.76 11.47
N PHE A 114 -14.88 -0.12 11.74
CA PHE A 114 -14.79 -0.91 12.97
C PHE A 114 -13.66 -0.45 13.91
N GLY A 115 -13.05 0.70 13.60
CA GLY A 115 -11.95 1.28 14.37
C GLY A 115 -10.56 0.96 13.83
N ILE A 116 -9.57 1.59 14.45
CA ILE A 116 -8.14 1.46 14.11
C ILE A 116 -7.50 0.47 15.09
N ILE A 117 -6.76 -0.50 14.54
CA ILE A 117 -6.05 -1.55 15.29
C ILE A 117 -4.59 -1.66 14.84
N GLU A 118 -3.76 -2.33 15.62
CA GLU A 118 -2.35 -2.61 15.28
C GLU A 118 -2.10 -4.12 15.23
N GLY A 119 -0.96 -4.54 14.65
CA GLY A 119 -0.49 -5.93 14.74
C GLY A 119 -1.19 -6.96 13.85
N ILE A 120 -1.96 -6.56 12.84
CA ILE A 120 -2.82 -7.48 12.09
C ILE A 120 -2.16 -8.22 10.91
N VAL A 121 -1.17 -7.64 10.22
CA VAL A 121 -0.54 -8.25 9.02
C VAL A 121 1.00 -8.22 9.07
N GLY A 122 1.56 -8.69 10.18
CA GLY A 122 3.01 -8.76 10.38
C GLY A 122 3.67 -7.43 10.77
N THR A 123 2.95 -6.30 10.68
CA THR A 123 3.39 -5.00 11.20
C THR A 123 2.92 -4.79 12.64
N ALA A 124 3.79 -4.97 13.63
CA ALA A 124 3.43 -4.75 15.03
C ALA A 124 3.06 -3.27 15.35
N THR A 125 3.53 -2.31 14.56
CA THR A 125 3.47 -0.87 14.90
C THR A 125 2.74 0.00 13.87
N VAL A 126 2.23 -0.57 12.77
CA VAL A 126 1.49 0.19 11.76
C VAL A 126 -0.01 0.14 12.11
N PRO A 127 -0.70 1.28 12.22
CA PRO A 127 -2.13 1.31 12.46
C PRO A 127 -2.91 0.94 11.19
N TRP A 128 -3.94 0.11 11.37
CA TRP A 128 -4.84 -0.35 10.32
C TRP A 128 -6.28 -0.01 10.69
N LEU A 129 -6.95 0.77 9.83
CA LEU A 129 -8.39 0.98 9.92
C LEU A 129 -9.11 -0.26 9.38
N VAL A 130 -9.98 -0.85 10.17
CA VAL A 130 -10.82 -1.98 9.75
C VAL A 130 -12.16 -1.45 9.22
N ILE A 131 -12.54 -1.87 8.02
CA ILE A 131 -13.77 -1.41 7.34
C ILE A 131 -14.55 -2.59 6.77
N ALA A 132 -15.85 -2.42 6.58
CA ALA A 132 -16.66 -3.42 5.88
C ALA A 132 -16.26 -3.49 4.39
N LYS A 133 -16.25 -4.69 3.80
CA LYS A 133 -15.90 -4.88 2.37
C LYS A 133 -16.75 -4.03 1.42
N LYS A 134 -18.03 -3.84 1.74
CA LYS A 134 -18.96 -2.96 1.00
C LYS A 134 -18.58 -1.47 1.02
N ALA A 135 -17.72 -1.04 1.94
CA ALA A 135 -17.27 0.36 2.06
C ALA A 135 -16.07 0.69 1.17
N VAL A 136 -15.38 -0.29 0.58
CA VAL A 136 -14.21 -0.07 -0.30
C VAL A 136 -14.48 0.94 -1.42
N PRO A 137 -15.63 0.90 -2.15
CA PRO A 137 -15.90 1.88 -3.19
C PRO A 137 -15.99 3.33 -2.69
N LEU A 138 -16.25 3.56 -1.40
CA LEU A 138 -16.32 4.89 -0.81
C LEU A 138 -14.92 5.48 -0.53
N VAL A 139 -13.90 4.64 -0.36
CA VAL A 139 -12.55 5.09 0.01
C VAL A 139 -11.99 6.06 -1.03
N GLY A 140 -12.04 5.72 -2.32
CA GLY A 140 -11.57 6.61 -3.39
C GLY A 140 -12.27 7.98 -3.38
N LYS A 141 -13.59 8.01 -3.11
CA LYS A 141 -14.38 9.25 -2.99
C LYS A 141 -14.01 10.07 -1.76
N ILE A 142 -13.61 9.43 -0.66
CA ILE A 142 -13.14 10.14 0.53
C ILE A 142 -11.75 10.71 0.27
N LEU A 143 -10.83 9.90 -0.27
CA LEU A 143 -9.48 10.32 -0.64
C LEU A 143 -9.49 11.48 -1.65
N SER A 144 -10.46 11.53 -2.57
CA SER A 144 -10.58 12.65 -3.52
C SER A 144 -10.97 13.98 -2.88
N LYS A 145 -11.53 13.97 -1.67
CA LYS A 145 -11.86 15.20 -0.91
C LYS A 145 -10.68 15.72 -0.09
N ILE A 146 -9.68 14.87 0.16
CA ILE A 146 -8.45 15.27 0.84
C ILE A 146 -7.67 16.19 -0.12
N PRO A 147 -7.21 17.38 0.31
CA PRO A 147 -6.52 18.37 -0.55
C PRO A 147 -5.09 17.97 -0.93
N ASP A 148 -4.83 16.67 -1.06
CA ASP A 148 -3.59 16.09 -1.53
C ASP A 148 -3.77 15.67 -2.99
N ARG A 149 -2.72 15.79 -3.80
CA ARG A 149 -2.78 15.44 -5.22
C ARG A 149 -2.89 13.93 -5.39
N ASP A 150 -3.76 13.51 -6.30
CA ASP A 150 -3.98 12.12 -6.68
C ASP A 150 -3.06 11.69 -7.81
N PHE A 151 -2.40 10.54 -7.65
CA PHE A 151 -1.73 9.82 -8.73
C PHE A 151 -2.49 8.57 -9.17
N GLY A 152 -3.67 8.35 -8.60
CA GLY A 152 -4.55 7.25 -8.95
C GLY A 152 -4.32 6.02 -8.09
N PHE A 153 -4.82 4.91 -8.62
CA PHE A 153 -4.89 3.61 -7.95
C PHE A 153 -4.22 2.54 -8.83
N LEU A 154 -3.71 1.52 -8.16
CA LEU A 154 -3.11 0.32 -8.73
C LEU A 154 -3.61 -0.92 -7.96
N SER A 155 -3.90 -2.00 -8.69
CA SER A 155 -4.23 -3.30 -8.12
C SER A 155 -3.03 -4.24 -8.20
N ALA A 156 -2.45 -4.55 -7.05
CA ALA A 156 -1.47 -5.61 -6.86
C ALA A 156 -2.20 -6.94 -6.60
N PHE A 157 -3.01 -7.37 -7.58
CA PHE A 157 -3.58 -8.70 -7.60
C PHE A 157 -2.50 -9.73 -7.96
N GLU A 158 -2.49 -10.84 -7.23
CA GLU A 158 -1.67 -12.01 -7.54
C GLU A 158 -2.40 -13.31 -7.21
N ARG A 159 -2.12 -14.35 -7.98
CA ARG A 159 -2.51 -15.73 -7.70
C ARG A 159 -1.23 -16.54 -7.46
N PHE A 160 -1.11 -17.11 -6.28
CA PHE A 160 0.10 -17.81 -5.84
C PHE A 160 0.10 -19.23 -6.39
N GLY A 161 0.76 -19.40 -7.53
CA GLY A 161 0.95 -20.68 -8.22
C GLY A 161 2.36 -21.25 -8.10
N ASN A 162 2.63 -22.28 -8.89
CA ASN A 162 3.90 -23.02 -8.88
C ASN A 162 5.11 -22.13 -9.25
N GLU A 163 4.91 -20.99 -9.91
CA GLU A 163 6.00 -20.07 -10.23
C GLU A 163 6.77 -19.58 -9.00
N PHE A 164 6.13 -19.54 -7.82
CA PHE A 164 6.77 -19.17 -6.57
C PHE A 164 7.60 -20.31 -5.95
N GLU A 165 7.36 -21.58 -6.33
CA GLU A 165 8.17 -22.72 -5.87
C GLU A 165 9.59 -22.68 -6.46
N GLU A 166 9.74 -22.13 -7.66
CA GLU A 166 11.04 -22.06 -8.37
C GLU A 166 11.83 -20.79 -8.03
N GLN A 167 11.15 -19.65 -7.88
CA GLN A 167 11.79 -18.34 -7.76
C GLN A 167 11.78 -17.78 -6.34
N GLY A 168 10.85 -18.21 -5.48
CA GLY A 168 10.65 -17.70 -4.11
C GLY A 168 10.08 -16.29 -4.04
N GLU A 169 10.46 -15.42 -4.98
CA GLU A 169 10.06 -14.02 -5.09
C GLU A 169 9.83 -13.65 -6.56
N ILE A 170 8.81 -12.82 -6.81
CA ILE A 170 8.42 -12.38 -8.15
C ILE A 170 8.14 -10.87 -8.14
N ASP A 171 8.90 -10.16 -8.96
CA ASP A 171 8.73 -8.73 -9.19
C ASP A 171 7.63 -8.44 -10.23
N ARG A 172 6.88 -7.37 -10.00
CA ARG A 172 5.85 -6.86 -10.90
C ARG A 172 6.02 -5.36 -11.10
N GLU A 173 5.91 -4.89 -12.35
CA GLU A 173 5.80 -3.47 -12.66
C GLU A 173 4.40 -3.16 -13.19
N LYS A 174 3.73 -2.14 -12.60
CA LYS A 174 2.42 -1.66 -13.06
C LYS A 174 2.32 -0.14 -12.97
N SER A 175 1.58 0.45 -13.90
CA SER A 175 1.22 1.87 -13.85
C SER A 175 0.01 2.09 -12.94
N PHE A 176 0.03 3.21 -12.20
CA PHE A 176 -1.18 3.73 -11.60
C PHE A 176 -2.12 4.28 -12.68
N THR A 177 -3.39 4.50 -12.35
CA THR A 177 -4.32 5.20 -13.25
C THR A 177 -3.95 6.66 -13.55
N GLY A 178 -2.97 7.23 -12.84
CA GLY A 178 -2.40 8.55 -13.11
C GLY A 178 -0.92 8.51 -13.57
N ASP A 179 -0.21 9.63 -13.41
CA ASP A 179 1.15 9.84 -13.95
C ASP A 179 2.27 9.18 -13.10
N ALA A 180 2.13 7.89 -12.76
CA ALA A 180 3.12 7.15 -11.99
C ALA A 180 3.15 5.64 -12.28
N SER A 181 4.27 4.97 -12.00
CA SER A 181 4.41 3.51 -11.98
C SER A 181 5.01 3.01 -10.66
N LEU A 182 4.77 1.74 -10.36
CA LEU A 182 5.23 1.04 -9.18
C LEU A 182 5.88 -0.28 -9.60
N VAL A 183 7.03 -0.57 -9.01
CA VAL A 183 7.60 -1.92 -8.93
C VAL A 183 7.32 -2.43 -7.52
N TYR A 184 6.78 -3.64 -7.43
CA TYR A 184 6.47 -4.32 -6.19
C TYR A 184 6.75 -5.82 -6.32
N SER A 185 7.10 -6.46 -5.22
CA SER A 185 7.45 -7.88 -5.19
C SER A 185 6.55 -8.65 -4.27
N TRP A 186 6.17 -9.85 -4.73
CA TRP A 186 5.52 -10.86 -3.90
C TRP A 186 6.57 -11.93 -3.58
N SER A 187 6.72 -12.28 -2.31
CA SER A 187 7.53 -13.44 -1.89
C SER A 187 6.70 -14.45 -1.11
N ILE A 188 7.13 -15.71 -1.16
CA ILE A 188 6.63 -16.79 -0.31
C ILE A 188 7.70 -17.15 0.73
N ASP A 189 7.38 -16.99 2.01
CA ASP A 189 8.23 -17.36 3.13
C ASP A 189 7.72 -18.68 3.76
N GLU A 190 8.61 -19.64 4.04
CA GLU A 190 8.27 -20.95 4.66
C GLU A 190 7.99 -20.89 6.17
#